data_AF-A0A2H0EUJ8-F1
#
_entry.id   AF-A0A2H0EUJ8-F1
#
_cell.length_a   1.000
_cell.length_b   1.000
_cell.length_c   1.000
_cell.angle_alpha   90.00
_cell.angle_beta   90.00
_cell.angle_gamma   90.00
#
_symmetry.space_group_name_H-M   'P 1'
#
loop_
_entity.id
_entity.type
_entity.pdbx_description
1 polymer ?
#
loop_
_entity_poly.entity_id
_entity_poly.type
_entity_poly.pdbx_seq_one_letter_code
_entity_poly.pdbx_strand_id
1 'polypeptide(L)'
;MIDEVGFPPELLAHETRFGAEGVTKVGDVLWIAMQREWGDDPKGLVKLVAYDTKAGTWGAVRYPLETPTVGWMGLSEITAHGDHVYLIERDNLIGDKAAVKRLYRVALSQMVAAPLGGELPVVSKELARDLIPDLKRWNGYVVDKVEGFTVDAAGEAFVITDNDGVDDSSGETFFWSVGKLESKQAAN
;
A
#
# COMPACT_ATOMS: atom_id res chain seq x y z
N MET A 1 22.93 18.26 -4.59
CA MET A 1 23.07 17.14 -5.54
C MET A 1 21.90 16.21 -5.25
N ILE A 2 21.19 15.76 -6.27
CA ILE A 2 20.10 14.79 -6.13
C ILE A 2 20.72 13.45 -6.50
N ASP A 3 20.59 12.45 -5.62
CA ASP A 3 21.00 11.08 -5.91
C ASP A 3 19.80 10.31 -6.47
N GLU A 4 20.05 9.53 -7.52
CA GLU A 4 19.07 8.65 -8.15
C GLU A 4 19.50 7.21 -7.92
N VAL A 5 18.58 6.39 -7.42
CA VAL A 5 18.83 4.96 -7.15
C VAL A 5 17.86 4.15 -7.97
N GLY A 6 18.35 3.48 -9.00
CA GLY A 6 17.57 2.53 -9.78
C GLY A 6 17.29 1.24 -9.01
N PHE A 7 16.17 0.59 -9.33
CA PHE A 7 15.92 -0.77 -8.86
C PHE A 7 17.04 -1.73 -9.34
N PRO A 8 17.41 -2.71 -8.50
CA PRO A 8 18.54 -3.56 -8.82
C PRO A 8 18.14 -4.60 -9.89
N PRO A 9 19.08 -5.08 -10.72
CA PRO A 9 18.80 -6.01 -11.81
C PRO A 9 18.04 -7.28 -11.37
N GLU A 10 18.34 -7.80 -10.17
CA GLU A 10 17.66 -8.96 -9.61
C GLU A 10 16.17 -8.73 -9.29
N LEU A 11 15.76 -7.48 -9.03
CA LEU A 11 14.34 -7.12 -8.92
C LEU A 11 13.74 -6.99 -10.32
N LEU A 12 14.40 -6.21 -11.20
CA LEU A 12 13.91 -5.88 -12.54
C LEU A 12 13.79 -7.09 -13.47
N ALA A 13 14.56 -8.15 -13.25
CA ALA A 13 14.47 -9.39 -14.02
C ALA A 13 13.06 -10.03 -13.99
N HIS A 14 12.23 -9.63 -13.03
CA HIS A 14 10.87 -10.13 -12.85
C HIS A 14 9.79 -9.07 -13.10
N GLU A 15 10.18 -7.90 -13.60
CA GLU A 15 9.25 -6.79 -13.81
C GLU A 15 8.07 -7.17 -14.70
N THR A 16 6.93 -6.57 -14.39
CA THR A 16 5.74 -6.65 -15.22
C THR A 16 5.25 -5.23 -15.48
N ARG A 17 4.06 -5.08 -16.09
CA ARG A 17 3.49 -3.75 -16.35
C ARG A 17 3.09 -2.95 -15.10
N PHE A 18 3.16 -3.52 -13.90
CA PHE A 18 2.70 -2.91 -12.66
C PHE A 18 3.88 -2.33 -11.86
N GLY A 19 3.76 -1.09 -11.41
CA GLY A 19 4.85 -0.31 -10.84
C GLY A 19 4.87 -0.24 -9.31
N ALA A 20 5.68 0.70 -8.82
CA ALA A 20 5.73 1.10 -7.41
C ALA A 20 4.63 2.13 -7.12
N GLU A 21 3.90 1.93 -6.02
CA GLU A 21 2.72 2.71 -5.65
C GLU A 21 2.86 3.31 -4.25
N GLY A 22 3.99 3.99 -4.05
CA GLY A 22 4.30 4.68 -2.80
C GLY A 22 5.62 4.25 -2.18
N VAL A 23 6.12 5.13 -1.32
CA VAL A 23 7.35 4.95 -0.57
C VAL A 23 7.22 5.58 0.81
N THR A 24 7.74 4.89 1.83
CA THR A 24 7.88 5.44 3.18
C THR A 24 9.27 5.14 3.73
N LYS A 25 9.76 5.97 4.65
CA LYS A 25 11.05 5.78 5.31
C LYS A 25 10.87 5.28 6.75
N VAL A 26 11.62 4.25 7.14
CA VAL A 26 11.72 3.74 8.53
C VAL A 26 13.20 3.61 8.88
N GLY A 27 13.70 4.45 9.80
CA GLY A 27 15.13 4.51 10.09
C GLY A 27 15.92 4.85 8.81
N ASP A 28 16.88 4.01 8.43
CA ASP A 28 17.67 4.15 7.20
C ASP A 28 17.09 3.38 5.99
N VAL A 29 15.93 2.75 6.14
CA VAL A 29 15.31 1.92 5.09
C VAL A 29 14.17 2.67 4.41
N LEU A 30 14.21 2.73 3.08
CA LEU A 30 13.05 3.06 2.26
C LEU A 30 12.26 1.79 1.97
N TRP A 31 10.96 1.82 2.26
CA TRP A 31 10.01 0.76 1.95
C TRP A 31 9.12 1.20 0.81
N ILE A 32 9.00 0.37 -0.21
CA ILE A 32 8.32 0.65 -1.46
C ILE A 32 7.26 -0.42 -1.67
N ALA A 33 6.02 -0.03 -1.93
CA ALA A 33 4.95 -0.98 -2.25
C ALA A 33 4.92 -1.25 -3.75
N MET A 34 5.05 -2.51 -4.14
CA MET A 34 4.77 -2.93 -5.51
C MET A 34 3.27 -3.16 -5.65
N GLN A 35 2.64 -2.57 -6.68
CA GLN A 35 1.18 -2.60 -6.84
C GLN A 35 0.65 -4.03 -6.83
N ARG A 36 1.34 -4.92 -7.54
CA ARG A 36 0.89 -6.28 -7.87
C ARG A 36 2.07 -7.25 -7.97
N GLU A 37 1.72 -8.53 -8.09
CA GLU A 37 2.69 -9.61 -8.22
C GLU A 37 3.57 -9.40 -9.46
N TRP A 38 4.87 -9.52 -9.26
CA TRP A 38 5.85 -9.63 -10.34
C TRP A 38 6.10 -11.10 -10.70
N GLY A 39 6.91 -11.36 -11.72
CA GLY A 39 7.02 -12.69 -12.34
C GLY A 39 7.46 -13.82 -11.40
N ASP A 40 8.20 -13.51 -10.34
CA ASP A 40 8.71 -14.43 -9.32
C ASP A 40 7.86 -14.45 -8.03
N ASP A 41 6.79 -13.65 -7.95
CA ASP A 41 5.93 -13.64 -6.79
C ASP A 41 4.95 -14.82 -6.78
N PRO A 42 4.80 -15.53 -5.64
CA PRO A 42 3.71 -16.47 -5.47
C PRO A 42 2.36 -15.76 -5.63
N LYS A 43 1.40 -16.45 -6.24
CA LYS A 43 0.04 -15.92 -6.46
C LYS A 43 -0.56 -15.36 -5.17
N GLY A 44 -1.08 -14.13 -5.23
CA GLY A 44 -1.69 -13.44 -4.09
C GLY A 44 -0.70 -12.81 -3.12
N LEU A 45 0.60 -12.84 -3.41
CA LEU A 45 1.64 -12.17 -2.62
C LEU A 45 2.34 -11.11 -3.47
N VAL A 46 2.53 -9.92 -2.91
CA VAL A 46 3.29 -8.83 -3.55
C VAL A 46 4.50 -8.47 -2.71
N LYS A 47 5.57 -7.96 -3.33
CA LYS A 47 6.74 -7.47 -2.57
C LYS A 47 6.46 -6.10 -1.95
N LEU A 48 6.84 -5.95 -0.69
CA LEU A 48 7.22 -4.66 -0.13
C LEU A 48 8.75 -4.61 -0.17
N VAL A 49 9.30 -3.81 -1.07
CA VAL A 49 10.72 -3.74 -1.36
C VAL A 49 11.39 -2.81 -0.36
N ALA A 50 12.55 -3.20 0.14
CA ALA A 50 13.38 -2.45 1.07
C ALA A 50 14.67 -2.02 0.39
N TYR A 51 15.03 -0.74 0.56
CA TYR A 51 16.34 -0.21 0.23
C TYR A 51 16.99 0.40 1.47
N ASP A 52 18.10 -0.20 1.92
CA ASP A 52 18.93 0.36 2.99
C ASP A 52 19.79 1.49 2.41
N THR A 53 19.47 2.73 2.77
CA THR A 53 20.14 3.93 2.24
C THR A 53 21.57 4.10 2.73
N LYS A 54 21.98 3.36 3.78
CA LYS A 54 23.33 3.40 4.34
C LYS A 54 24.22 2.33 3.73
N ALA A 55 23.69 1.12 3.58
CA ALA A 55 24.41 -0.02 3.01
C ALA A 55 24.33 -0.07 1.48
N GLY A 56 23.34 0.59 0.87
CA GLY A 56 23.08 0.51 -0.56
C GLY A 56 22.53 -0.86 -0.99
N THR A 57 21.94 -1.62 -0.06
CA THR A 57 21.47 -2.99 -0.29
C THR A 57 19.96 -3.07 -0.42
N TRP A 58 19.51 -4.03 -1.21
CA TRP A 58 18.10 -4.28 -1.47
C TRP A 58 17.62 -5.58 -0.81
N GLY A 59 16.36 -5.58 -0.43
CA GLY A 59 15.66 -6.76 0.07
C GLY A 59 14.16 -6.61 -0.09
N ALA A 60 13.39 -7.58 0.41
CA ALA A 60 11.94 -7.46 0.44
C ALA A 60 11.32 -8.31 1.55
N VAL A 61 10.05 -8.01 1.84
CA VAL A 61 9.10 -8.92 2.47
C VAL A 61 7.92 -9.15 1.52
N ARG A 62 7.12 -10.19 1.74
CA ARG A 62 5.89 -10.46 0.99
C ARG A 62 4.66 -10.02 1.77
N TYR A 63 3.78 -9.28 1.13
CA TYR A 63 2.48 -8.86 1.64
C TYR A 63 1.37 -9.69 0.99
N PRO A 64 0.46 -10.31 1.77
CA PRO A 64 -0.65 -11.06 1.22
C PRO A 64 -1.80 -10.15 0.79
N LEU A 65 -2.18 -10.19 -0.48
CA LEU A 65 -3.39 -9.55 -0.98
C LEU A 65 -4.65 -10.34 -0.56
N GLU A 66 -5.76 -9.64 -0.42
CA GLU A 66 -7.10 -10.22 -0.44
C GLU A 66 -7.29 -10.98 -1.77
N THR A 67 -8.11 -12.02 -1.72
CA THR A 67 -8.45 -12.75 -2.94
C THR A 67 -9.65 -12.08 -3.61
N PRO A 68 -9.50 -11.54 -4.84
CA PRO A 68 -10.63 -10.97 -5.54
C PRO A 68 -11.60 -12.07 -6.00
N THR A 69 -12.90 -11.85 -5.81
CA THR A 69 -13.94 -12.67 -6.46
C THR A 69 -14.14 -12.27 -7.91
N VAL A 70 -13.96 -10.98 -8.21
CA VAL A 70 -14.05 -10.36 -9.54
C VAL A 70 -12.95 -9.30 -9.64
N GLY A 71 -12.41 -9.06 -10.84
CA GLY A 71 -11.38 -8.05 -11.05
C GLY A 71 -10.02 -8.45 -10.51
N TRP A 72 -9.23 -7.47 -10.09
CA TRP A 72 -7.90 -7.65 -9.51
C TRP A 72 -7.72 -6.80 -8.24
N MET A 73 -6.82 -7.24 -7.37
CA MET A 73 -6.38 -6.53 -6.18
C MET A 73 -5.00 -5.90 -6.40
N GLY A 74 -4.76 -4.75 -5.77
CA GLY A 74 -3.45 -4.14 -5.73
C GLY A 74 -3.25 -3.20 -4.55
N LEU A 75 -1.97 -2.92 -4.28
CA LEU A 75 -1.54 -1.87 -3.37
C LEU A 75 -1.51 -0.53 -4.09
N SER A 76 -1.75 0.55 -3.36
CA SER A 76 -1.78 1.91 -3.93
C SER A 76 -1.13 2.96 -3.03
N GLU A 77 -0.59 2.54 -1.87
CA GLU A 77 0.01 3.43 -0.89
C GLU A 77 0.80 2.62 0.14
N ILE A 78 1.82 3.25 0.73
CA ILE A 78 2.56 2.75 1.89
C ILE A 78 3.06 3.92 2.76
N THR A 79 2.62 3.96 4.01
CA THR A 79 2.96 5.05 4.96
C THR A 79 3.32 4.49 6.33
N ALA A 80 4.50 4.84 6.86
CA ALA A 80 4.90 4.47 8.21
C ALA A 80 4.35 5.47 9.25
N HIS A 81 3.73 4.96 10.31
CA HIS A 81 3.28 5.77 11.44
C HIS A 81 3.21 4.96 12.74
N GLY A 82 3.80 5.48 13.81
CA GLY A 82 3.94 4.76 15.08
C GLY A 82 4.69 3.43 14.88
N ASP A 83 4.16 2.35 15.45
CA ASP A 83 4.77 1.01 15.38
C ASP A 83 4.37 0.20 14.13
N HIS A 84 3.77 0.85 13.11
CA HIS A 84 3.19 0.18 11.95
C HIS A 84 3.54 0.85 10.62
N VAL A 85 3.43 0.07 9.56
CA VAL A 85 3.27 0.55 8.19
C VAL A 85 1.82 0.34 7.78
N TYR A 86 1.21 1.36 7.22
CA TYR A 86 -0.16 1.37 6.69
C TYR A 86 -0.11 1.25 5.17
N LEU A 87 -1.01 0.46 4.60
CA LEU A 87 -1.11 0.23 3.17
C LEU A 87 -2.55 0.40 2.71
N ILE A 88 -2.76 1.07 1.58
CA ILE A 88 -4.05 1.01 0.89
C ILE A 88 -4.04 -0.19 -0.04
N GLU A 89 -5.00 -1.07 0.18
CA GLU A 89 -5.27 -2.21 -0.69
C GLU A 89 -6.68 -2.11 -1.26
N ARG A 90 -6.79 -2.30 -2.57
CA ARG A 90 -8.03 -2.03 -3.30
C ARG A 90 -8.26 -2.96 -4.47
N ASP A 91 -9.51 -3.29 -4.72
CA ASP A 91 -9.93 -3.86 -6.01
C ASP A 91 -10.03 -2.78 -7.07
N ASN A 92 -10.07 -3.17 -8.34
CA ASN A 92 -10.27 -2.28 -9.49
C ASN A 92 -11.76 -2.10 -9.87
N LEU A 93 -12.67 -2.27 -8.92
CA LEU A 93 -14.10 -2.18 -9.13
C LEU A 93 -14.63 -0.85 -8.59
N ILE A 94 -15.73 -0.39 -9.18
CA ILE A 94 -16.38 0.88 -8.86
C ILE A 94 -17.87 0.70 -8.52
N GLY A 95 -18.45 1.73 -7.92
CA GLY A 95 -19.86 1.78 -7.57
C GLY A 95 -20.29 0.60 -6.73
N ASP A 96 -21.42 0.00 -7.07
CA ASP A 96 -21.98 -1.14 -6.33
C ASP A 96 -21.15 -2.42 -6.48
N LYS A 97 -20.18 -2.45 -7.41
CA LYS A 97 -19.26 -3.59 -7.58
C LYS A 97 -18.01 -3.47 -6.71
N ALA A 98 -17.69 -2.29 -6.18
CA ALA A 98 -16.56 -2.11 -5.28
C ALA A 98 -16.74 -2.96 -4.01
N ALA A 99 -15.77 -3.80 -3.70
CA ALA A 99 -15.81 -4.75 -2.59
C ALA A 99 -14.66 -4.54 -1.59
N VAL A 100 -13.51 -4.05 -2.04
CA VAL A 100 -12.33 -3.78 -1.23
C VAL A 100 -11.78 -2.40 -1.56
N LYS A 101 -11.87 -1.49 -0.58
CA LYS A 101 -11.14 -0.23 -0.48
C LYS A 101 -10.70 -0.11 0.98
N ARG A 102 -9.52 -0.61 1.33
CA ARG A 102 -9.16 -0.83 2.74
C ARG A 102 -7.81 -0.24 3.08
N LEU A 103 -7.73 0.31 4.29
CA LEU A 103 -6.48 0.61 4.95
C LEU A 103 -6.12 -0.60 5.81
N TYR A 104 -5.03 -1.26 5.47
CA TYR A 104 -4.41 -2.29 6.29
C TYR A 104 -3.20 -1.73 7.03
N ARG A 105 -2.75 -2.43 8.07
CA ARG A 105 -1.49 -2.15 8.74
C ARG A 105 -0.69 -3.42 8.99
N VAL A 106 0.62 -3.29 8.96
CA VAL A 106 1.62 -4.33 9.27
C VAL A 106 2.50 -3.79 10.39
N ALA A 107 2.78 -4.61 11.40
CA ALA A 107 3.67 -4.22 12.48
C ALA A 107 5.11 -4.02 11.95
N LEU A 108 5.78 -2.94 12.38
CA LEU A 108 7.16 -2.67 11.98
C LEU A 108 8.14 -3.78 12.37
N SER A 109 7.85 -4.52 13.43
CA SER A 109 8.63 -5.69 13.84
C SER A 109 8.64 -6.83 12.81
N GLN A 110 7.69 -6.85 11.87
CA GLN A 110 7.64 -7.80 10.75
C GLN A 110 8.28 -7.25 9.47
N MET A 111 8.59 -5.94 9.42
CA MET A 111 9.24 -5.30 8.29
C MET A 111 10.76 -5.56 8.35
N VAL A 112 11.12 -6.84 8.24
CA VAL A 112 12.50 -7.33 8.25
C VAL A 112 12.77 -7.99 6.90
N ALA A 113 13.45 -7.27 6.02
CA ALA A 113 13.68 -7.73 4.66
C ALA A 113 14.67 -8.89 4.59
N ALA A 114 14.38 -9.86 3.71
CA ALA A 114 15.36 -10.84 3.25
C ALA A 114 15.94 -10.43 1.89
N PRO A 115 17.13 -10.92 1.50
CA PRO A 115 17.72 -10.63 0.20
C PRO A 115 16.81 -11.04 -0.96
N LEU A 116 16.83 -10.24 -2.03
CA LEU A 116 16.14 -10.56 -3.29
C LEU A 116 16.73 -11.83 -3.93
N GLY A 117 15.93 -12.53 -4.74
CA GLY A 117 16.32 -13.79 -5.38
C GLY A 117 16.30 -15.02 -4.45
N GLY A 118 15.95 -14.84 -3.16
CA GLY A 118 15.78 -15.90 -2.18
C GLY A 118 14.35 -16.02 -1.65
N GLU A 119 14.19 -16.82 -0.60
CA GLU A 119 12.92 -16.91 0.14
C GLU A 119 12.67 -15.62 0.93
N LEU A 120 11.50 -15.02 0.71
CA LEU A 120 11.10 -13.77 1.37
C LEU A 120 10.09 -14.07 2.50
N PRO A 121 10.25 -13.46 3.69
CA PRO A 121 9.30 -13.63 4.79
C PRO A 121 7.95 -13.01 4.43
N VAL A 122 6.87 -13.63 4.88
CA VAL A 122 5.49 -13.14 4.67
C VAL A 122 5.03 -12.39 5.91
N VAL A 123 4.61 -11.13 5.73
CA VAL A 123 4.06 -10.32 6.81
C VAL A 123 2.58 -10.62 7.04
N SER A 124 2.09 -10.34 8.24
CA SER A 124 0.66 -10.40 8.58
C SER A 124 0.07 -8.99 8.58
N LYS A 125 -1.06 -8.84 7.90
CA LYS A 125 -1.81 -7.58 7.84
C LYS A 125 -3.00 -7.59 8.81
N GLU A 126 -3.32 -6.44 9.37
CA GLU A 126 -4.53 -6.19 10.14
C GLU A 126 -5.37 -5.13 9.45
N LEU A 127 -6.69 -5.34 9.38
CA LEU A 127 -7.60 -4.30 8.88
C LEU A 127 -7.60 -3.13 9.87
N ALA A 128 -7.16 -1.96 9.41
CA ALA A 128 -7.26 -0.72 10.16
C ALA A 128 -8.57 0.00 9.86
N ARG A 129 -9.03 -0.01 8.60
CA ARG A 129 -10.25 0.68 8.18
C ARG A 129 -10.82 0.16 6.86
N ASP A 130 -12.13 0.06 6.78
CA ASP A 130 -12.86 -0.05 5.51
C ASP A 130 -13.24 1.37 5.04
N LEU A 131 -12.83 1.73 3.83
CA LEU A 131 -13.03 3.06 3.24
C LEU A 131 -14.28 3.13 2.35
N ILE A 132 -14.95 2.01 2.06
CA ILE A 132 -16.19 2.03 1.27
C ILE A 132 -17.27 2.91 1.93
N PRO A 133 -17.53 2.83 3.26
CA PRO A 133 -18.49 3.71 3.92
C PRO A 133 -18.16 5.20 3.76
N ASP A 134 -16.88 5.58 3.79
CA ASP A 134 -16.45 6.96 3.55
C ASP A 134 -16.73 7.41 2.14
N LEU A 135 -16.38 6.61 1.16
CA LEU A 135 -16.57 6.95 -0.25
C LEU A 135 -18.06 7.14 -0.58
N LYS A 136 -18.93 6.36 0.06
CA LYS A 136 -20.39 6.49 -0.10
C LYS A 136 -20.98 7.77 0.49
N ARG A 137 -20.28 8.47 1.40
CA ARG A 137 -20.82 9.66 2.07
C ARG A 137 -21.03 10.86 1.13
N TRP A 138 -20.40 10.83 -0.03
CA TRP A 138 -20.45 11.90 -1.03
C TRP A 138 -21.66 11.79 -1.98
N ASN A 139 -22.55 10.82 -1.75
CA ASN A 139 -23.74 10.55 -2.58
C ASN A 139 -23.45 10.28 -4.07
N GLY A 140 -22.20 10.00 -4.42
CA GLY A 140 -21.77 9.46 -5.70
C GLY A 140 -21.63 7.95 -5.66
N TYR A 141 -21.05 7.38 -6.73
CA TYR A 141 -20.63 6.00 -6.73
C TYR A 141 -19.25 5.87 -6.04
N VAL A 142 -18.94 4.67 -5.52
CA VAL A 142 -17.62 4.40 -4.94
C VAL A 142 -16.58 4.45 -6.06
N VAL A 143 -15.68 5.42 -6.01
CA VAL A 143 -14.62 5.57 -7.02
C VAL A 143 -13.58 4.46 -6.92
N ASP A 144 -12.86 4.25 -8.02
CA ASP A 144 -11.81 3.25 -8.14
C ASP A 144 -10.66 3.62 -7.17
N LYS A 145 -9.97 4.71 -7.48
CA LYS A 145 -8.59 4.95 -7.07
C LYS A 145 -8.47 5.71 -5.76
N VAL A 146 -8.47 4.99 -4.64
CA VAL A 146 -7.92 5.51 -3.38
C VAL A 146 -6.41 5.30 -3.44
N GLU A 147 -5.62 6.37 -3.55
CA GLU A 147 -4.19 6.28 -3.90
C GLU A 147 -3.30 7.17 -3.03
N GLY A 148 -3.80 7.60 -1.87
CA GLY A 148 -2.93 8.24 -0.90
C GLY A 148 -3.46 8.19 0.51
N PHE A 149 -2.54 8.07 1.44
CA PHE A 149 -2.79 8.09 2.88
C PHE A 149 -1.65 8.82 3.57
N THR A 150 -1.97 9.61 4.60
CA THR A 150 -0.93 10.18 5.45
C THR A 150 -1.46 10.44 6.85
N VAL A 151 -0.57 10.69 7.80
CA VAL A 151 -0.91 11.09 9.16
C VAL A 151 -0.12 12.34 9.49
N ASP A 152 -0.80 13.39 9.94
CA ASP A 152 -0.16 14.65 10.29
C ASP A 152 0.50 14.61 11.69
N ALA A 153 1.16 15.72 12.05
CA ALA A 153 1.83 15.84 13.34
C ALA A 153 0.89 15.83 14.55
N ALA A 154 -0.42 16.09 14.36
CA ALA A 154 -1.44 16.00 15.41
C ALA A 154 -2.03 14.58 15.55
N GLY A 155 -1.61 13.65 14.68
CA GLY A 155 -2.10 12.29 14.59
C GLY A 155 -3.41 12.16 13.80
N GLU A 156 -3.83 13.21 13.09
CA GLU A 156 -4.99 13.16 12.21
C GLU A 156 -4.61 12.49 10.90
N ALA A 157 -5.38 11.49 10.50
CA ALA A 157 -5.12 10.74 9.29
C ALA A 157 -5.97 11.24 8.13
N PHE A 158 -5.38 11.29 6.94
CA PHE A 158 -6.00 11.79 5.71
C PHE A 158 -5.89 10.75 4.61
N VAL A 159 -6.91 10.72 3.75
CA VAL A 159 -6.99 9.86 2.56
C VAL A 159 -7.30 10.73 1.35
N ILE A 160 -6.75 10.36 0.19
CA ILE A 160 -7.02 10.98 -1.10
C ILE A 160 -7.35 9.95 -2.18
N THR A 161 -8.18 10.33 -3.15
CA THR A 161 -8.37 9.58 -4.39
C THR A 161 -7.72 10.31 -5.57
N ASP A 162 -6.90 9.62 -6.36
CA ASP A 162 -6.32 10.14 -7.60
C ASP A 162 -6.93 9.38 -8.78
N ASN A 163 -8.00 9.88 -9.37
CA ASN A 163 -8.86 9.11 -10.28
C ASN A 163 -8.41 9.11 -11.75
N ASP A 164 -7.13 9.36 -12.05
CA ASP A 164 -6.60 9.51 -13.42
C ASP A 164 -7.42 10.48 -14.31
N GLY A 165 -8.02 11.50 -13.68
CA GLY A 165 -8.97 12.37 -14.36
C GLY A 165 -10.29 11.66 -14.66
N VAL A 166 -10.70 11.63 -15.93
CA VAL A 166 -12.02 11.12 -16.37
C VAL A 166 -11.96 9.73 -17.00
N ASP A 167 -10.82 9.05 -16.90
CA ASP A 167 -10.68 7.68 -17.40
C ASP A 167 -11.33 6.71 -16.41
N ASP A 168 -12.40 6.04 -16.83
CA ASP A 168 -13.24 5.16 -16.01
C ASP A 168 -13.74 5.77 -14.67
N SER A 169 -13.70 7.10 -14.53
CA SER A 169 -14.06 7.84 -13.32
C SER A 169 -14.74 9.19 -13.61
N SER A 170 -15.28 9.85 -12.58
CA SER A 170 -16.03 11.12 -12.67
C SER A 170 -15.12 12.34 -12.75
N GLY A 171 -13.81 12.19 -12.54
CA GLY A 171 -12.87 13.31 -12.41
C GLY A 171 -12.80 13.92 -11.02
N GLU A 172 -13.59 13.45 -10.07
CA GLU A 172 -13.60 13.98 -8.72
C GLU A 172 -12.40 13.47 -7.91
N THR A 173 -11.68 14.39 -7.25
CA THR A 173 -10.68 14.05 -6.24
C THR A 173 -11.27 14.29 -4.87
N PHE A 174 -11.48 13.21 -4.11
CA PHE A 174 -11.87 13.31 -2.72
C PHE A 174 -10.62 13.40 -1.86
N PHE A 175 -10.57 14.40 -0.98
CA PHE A 175 -9.59 14.51 0.09
C PHE A 175 -10.35 14.63 1.41
N TRP A 176 -10.06 13.76 2.36
CA TRP A 176 -10.77 13.77 3.64
C TRP A 176 -9.93 13.26 4.79
N SER A 177 -10.29 13.71 5.99
CA SER A 177 -9.76 13.10 7.21
C SER A 177 -10.60 11.90 7.63
N VAL A 178 -9.93 10.92 8.19
CA VAL A 178 -10.51 9.69 8.75
C VAL A 178 -10.46 9.67 10.27
N GLY A 179 -10.19 10.83 10.88
CA GLY A 179 -9.94 10.97 12.30
C GLY A 179 -8.52 10.55 12.69
N LYS A 180 -8.29 10.50 13.99
CA LYS A 180 -7.08 9.89 14.53
C LYS A 180 -7.13 8.38 14.37
N LEU A 181 -5.98 7.78 14.10
CA LEU A 181 -5.87 6.32 14.09
C LEU A 181 -6.09 5.79 15.51
N GLU A 182 -7.09 4.93 15.67
CA GLU A 182 -7.35 4.25 16.92
C GLU A 182 -6.12 3.40 17.29
N SER A 183 -5.46 3.75 18.40
CA SER A 183 -4.61 2.79 19.09
C SER A 183 -5.56 1.73 19.66
N LYS A 184 -5.57 0.50 19.13
CA LYS A 184 -6.16 -0.61 19.86
C LYS A 184 -5.48 -0.64 21.23
N GLN A 185 -6.18 -0.22 22.28
CA GLN A 185 -5.77 -0.56 23.64
C GLN A 185 -5.66 -2.08 23.68
N ALA A 186 -4.54 -2.59 24.19
CA ALA A 186 -4.42 -4.00 24.52
C ALA A 186 -5.66 -4.39 25.33
N ALA A 187 -6.40 -5.40 24.86
CA ALA A 187 -7.49 -5.96 25.63
C ALA A 187 -6.91 -6.38 26.99
N ASN A 188 -7.39 -5.77 28.07
CA ASN A 188 -7.09 -6.17 29.44
C ASN A 188 -7.67 -7.58 29.72
#